data_AF-A0A2G6L4L5-F1
#
_entry.id   AF-A0A2G6L4L5-F1
#
_cell.length_a   1.000
_cell.length_b   1.000
_cell.length_c   1.000
_cell.angle_alpha   90.00
_cell.angle_beta   90.00
_cell.angle_gamma   90.00
#
_symmetry.space_group_name_H-M   'P 1'
#
loop_
_entity.id
_entity.type
_entity.pdbx_description
1 polymer ?
#
loop_
_entity_poly.entity_id
_entity_poly.type
_entity_poly.pdbx_seq_one_letter_code
_entity_poly.pdbx_strand_id
1 'polypeptide(L)'
;MPAVPLLMVILSMILLASSTTQAATSMNRVLADYAKDTCHDTLIAAADATIKNNPHRLLAMHAGSGPNQTLSFIAGIIEYKDRQSHALYALHRGEYGCSVAFKESFTFKSPCIRIREEVFSHWQLEGKLNEETLVLKNTRNPNRTAFLTDAADGSYCLVTRHHHFSR
;
A
#
# COMPACT_ATOMS: atom_id res chain seq x y z
N MET A 1 -4.76 -11.37 58.62
CA MET A 1 -5.52 -11.48 57.37
C MET A 1 -4.92 -10.51 56.36
N PRO A 2 -4.12 -10.94 55.36
CA PRO A 2 -3.55 -10.01 54.39
C PRO A 2 -4.47 -9.87 53.18
N ALA A 3 -5.14 -8.72 53.08
CA ALA A 3 -5.86 -8.28 51.89
C ALA A 3 -4.89 -7.53 50.96
N VAL A 4 -3.99 -8.26 50.29
CA VAL A 4 -2.97 -7.69 49.38
C VAL A 4 -2.99 -8.23 47.93
N PRO A 5 -3.89 -9.12 47.45
CA PRO A 5 -3.80 -9.56 46.06
C PRO A 5 -4.58 -8.69 45.06
N LEU A 6 -5.50 -7.82 45.51
CA LEU A 6 -6.43 -7.13 44.59
C LEU A 6 -5.80 -5.94 43.85
N LEU A 7 -4.86 -5.22 44.49
CA LEU A 7 -4.30 -3.98 43.93
C LEU A 7 -3.33 -4.23 42.77
N MET A 8 -2.62 -5.37 42.78
CA MET A 8 -1.70 -5.74 41.69
C MET A 8 -2.41 -6.19 40.41
N VAL A 9 -3.63 -6.75 40.51
CA VAL A 9 -4.39 -7.20 39.32
C VAL A 9 -4.90 -6.01 38.50
N ILE A 10 -5.29 -4.91 39.15
CA ILE A 10 -5.83 -3.73 38.48
C ILE A 10 -4.74 -2.97 37.71
N LEU A 11 -3.51 -2.89 38.24
CA LEU A 11 -2.41 -2.21 37.57
C LEU A 11 -1.96 -2.94 36.30
N SER A 12 -2.09 -4.27 36.27
CA SER A 12 -1.74 -5.09 35.10
C SER A 12 -2.71 -4.94 33.93
N MET A 13 -4.00 -4.67 34.17
CA MET A 13 -4.98 -4.45 33.08
C MET A 13 -4.84 -3.08 32.39
N ILE A 14 -4.31 -2.06 33.08
CA ILE A 14 -4.18 -0.70 32.51
C ILE A 14 -3.04 -0.64 31.47
N LEU A 15 -2.01 -1.50 31.61
CA LEU A 15 -0.88 -1.57 30.68
C LEU A 15 -1.22 -2.21 29.31
N LEU A 16 -2.34 -2.93 29.19
CA LEU A 16 -2.79 -3.49 27.92
C LEU A 16 -3.65 -2.53 27.08
N ALA A 17 -4.00 -1.36 27.60
CA ALA A 17 -4.62 -0.29 26.81
C ALA A 17 -3.55 0.51 26.03
N SER A 18 -2.66 -0.21 25.34
CA SER A 18 -1.80 0.40 24.32
C SER A 18 -2.70 0.78 23.15
N SER A 19 -3.18 2.03 23.16
CA SER A 19 -3.87 2.63 22.03
C SER A 19 -2.96 2.51 20.81
N THR A 20 -3.36 1.71 19.83
CA THR A 20 -2.70 1.61 18.53
C THR A 20 -2.97 2.91 17.78
N THR A 21 -2.21 3.95 18.12
CA THR A 21 -2.13 5.16 17.33
C THR A 21 -1.51 4.79 15.99
N GLN A 22 -2.37 4.49 15.02
CA GLN A 22 -1.96 4.36 13.62
C GLN A 22 -1.42 5.73 13.23
N ALA A 23 -0.12 5.81 12.92
CA ALA A 23 0.47 7.08 12.52
C ALA A 23 -0.23 7.51 11.22
N ALA A 24 -0.85 8.69 11.25
CA ALA A 24 -1.56 9.21 10.10
C ALA A 24 -0.58 9.42 8.94
N THR A 25 -0.94 8.94 7.74
CA THR A 25 -0.15 9.19 6.54
C THR A 25 -0.28 10.64 6.08
N SER A 26 0.67 11.12 5.27
CA SER A 26 0.63 12.45 4.65
C SER A 26 -0.50 12.59 3.62
N MET A 27 -1.28 11.53 3.37
CA MET A 27 -2.44 11.55 2.49
C MET A 27 -3.46 12.63 2.90
N ASN A 28 -3.74 12.78 4.19
CA ASN A 28 -4.64 13.82 4.70
C ASN A 28 -4.17 15.24 4.31
N ARG A 29 -2.85 15.47 4.33
CA ARG A 29 -2.27 16.76 3.95
C ARG A 29 -2.36 17.00 2.45
N VAL A 30 -2.13 15.97 1.64
CA VAL A 30 -2.31 16.07 0.17
C VAL A 30 -3.76 16.40 -0.18
N LEU A 31 -4.71 15.79 0.52
CA LEU A 31 -6.14 15.98 0.26
C LEU A 31 -6.68 17.32 0.77
N ALA A 32 -5.97 18.01 1.67
CA ALA A 32 -6.41 19.29 2.25
C ALA A 32 -6.55 20.41 1.21
N ASP A 33 -5.77 20.32 0.12
CA ASP A 33 -5.78 21.31 -0.96
C ASP A 33 -6.91 21.05 -1.99
N TYR A 34 -7.69 19.97 -1.81
CA TYR A 34 -8.77 19.57 -2.71
C TYR A 34 -10.13 19.65 -2.02
N ALA A 35 -11.18 19.94 -2.81
CA ALA A 35 -12.55 19.94 -2.30
C ALA A 35 -12.85 18.59 -1.65
N LYS A 36 -13.41 18.61 -0.44
CA LYS A 36 -13.69 17.40 0.34
C LYS A 36 -14.63 16.49 -0.45
N ASP A 37 -14.06 15.42 -0.99
CA ASP A 37 -14.75 14.44 -1.83
C ASP A 37 -15.20 13.24 -0.98
N THR A 38 -16.31 12.60 -1.37
CA THR A 38 -16.84 11.38 -0.73
C THR A 38 -15.85 10.21 -0.76
N CYS A 39 -14.83 10.28 -1.60
CA CYS A 39 -13.79 9.27 -1.76
C CYS A 39 -12.51 9.49 -0.92
N HIS A 40 -12.40 10.60 -0.19
CA HIS A 40 -11.20 10.89 0.62
C HIS A 40 -10.90 9.77 1.62
N ASP A 41 -11.93 9.27 2.31
CA ASP A 41 -11.79 8.18 3.28
C ASP A 41 -11.19 6.91 2.67
N THR A 42 -11.63 6.54 1.46
CA THR A 42 -11.13 5.34 0.77
C THR A 42 -9.66 5.51 0.40
N LEU A 43 -9.25 6.72 -0.03
CA LEU A 43 -7.85 7.04 -0.29
C LEU A 43 -6.99 7.02 0.98
N ILE A 44 -7.48 7.60 2.07
CA ILE A 44 -6.78 7.59 3.38
C ILE A 44 -6.62 6.16 3.87
N ALA A 45 -7.69 5.36 3.85
CA ALA A 45 -7.64 3.96 4.27
C ALA A 45 -6.67 3.14 3.39
N ALA A 46 -6.67 3.37 2.08
CA ALA A 46 -5.71 2.73 1.17
C ALA A 46 -4.26 3.14 1.49
N ALA A 47 -4.01 4.42 1.76
CA ALA A 47 -2.71 4.95 2.14
C ALA A 47 -2.23 4.35 3.47
N ASP A 48 -3.06 4.35 4.50
CA ASP A 48 -2.72 3.83 5.82
C ASP A 48 -2.41 2.32 5.77
N ALA A 49 -3.16 1.56 4.95
CA ALA A 49 -2.93 0.12 4.75
C ALA A 49 -1.62 -0.20 4.01
N THR A 50 -1.14 0.71 3.15
CA THR A 50 0.01 0.46 2.25
C THR A 50 1.30 1.11 2.74
N ILE A 51 1.24 2.39 3.12
CA ILE A 51 2.38 3.17 3.61
C ILE A 51 2.73 2.77 5.05
N LYS A 52 1.71 2.55 5.90
CA LYS A 52 1.89 2.33 7.35
C LYS A 52 2.71 3.48 7.96
N ASN A 53 3.74 3.14 8.74
CA ASN A 53 4.62 4.10 9.41
C ASN A 53 5.92 4.40 8.63
N ASN A 54 6.01 3.99 7.35
CA ASN A 54 7.22 4.23 6.57
C ASN A 54 7.36 5.72 6.20
N PRO A 55 8.59 6.28 6.17
CA PRO A 55 8.81 7.59 5.57
C PRO A 55 8.30 7.62 4.14
N HIS A 56 7.66 8.71 3.75
CA HIS A 56 7.05 8.80 2.44
C HIS A 56 6.84 10.25 2.02
N ARG A 57 6.70 10.45 0.71
CA ARG A 57 6.30 11.73 0.13
C ARG A 57 5.27 11.47 -0.97
N LEU A 58 4.12 12.12 -0.85
CA LEU A 58 3.03 12.03 -1.82
C LEU A 58 2.90 13.33 -2.60
N LEU A 59 2.42 13.21 -3.84
CA LEU A 59 2.15 14.29 -4.76
C LEU A 59 0.85 13.96 -5.51
N ALA A 60 -0.14 14.85 -5.39
CA ALA A 60 -1.33 14.77 -6.22
C ALA A 60 -0.97 15.04 -7.68
N MET A 61 -1.46 14.16 -8.56
CA MET A 61 -1.24 14.22 -10.00
C MET A 61 -2.58 14.30 -10.72
N HIS A 62 -2.64 15.15 -11.75
CA HIS A 62 -3.85 15.34 -12.57
C HIS A 62 -5.07 15.70 -11.73
N ALA A 63 -4.93 16.79 -10.96
CA ALA A 63 -6.10 17.52 -10.50
C ALA A 63 -6.62 18.37 -11.66
N GLY A 64 -7.88 18.21 -12.04
CA GLY A 64 -8.48 19.07 -13.07
C GLY A 64 -8.33 20.55 -12.70
N SER A 65 -8.14 21.45 -13.67
CA SER A 65 -8.07 22.89 -13.40
C SER A 65 -9.49 23.49 -13.28
N GLY A 66 -9.83 24.10 -12.13
CA GLY A 66 -11.11 24.80 -11.92
C GLY A 66 -11.64 24.72 -10.47
N PRO A 67 -12.85 25.23 -10.18
CA PRO A 67 -13.48 25.14 -8.85
C PRO A 67 -13.97 23.73 -8.48
N ASN A 68 -14.02 22.81 -9.45
CA ASN A 68 -14.45 21.42 -9.31
C ASN A 68 -13.30 20.45 -9.62
N GLN A 69 -12.11 20.65 -9.04
CA GLN A 69 -10.96 19.78 -9.31
C GLN A 69 -11.25 18.36 -8.80
N THR A 70 -11.40 17.41 -9.71
CA THR A 70 -11.47 15.99 -9.36
C THR A 70 -10.04 15.46 -9.28
N LEU A 71 -9.65 14.99 -8.10
CA LEU A 71 -8.41 14.24 -7.94
C LEU A 71 -8.59 12.85 -8.55
N SER A 72 -7.69 12.49 -9.48
CA SER A 72 -7.69 11.17 -10.13
C SER A 72 -6.48 10.33 -9.72
N PHE A 73 -5.31 10.95 -9.52
CA PHE A 73 -4.09 10.22 -9.20
C PHE A 73 -3.31 10.88 -8.07
N ILE A 74 -2.65 10.07 -7.25
CA ILE A 74 -1.64 10.50 -6.29
C ILE A 74 -0.46 9.59 -6.44
N ALA A 75 0.71 10.15 -6.76
CA ALA A 75 1.96 9.39 -6.82
C ALA A 75 2.82 9.69 -5.60
N GLY A 76 3.81 8.84 -5.35
CA GLY A 76 4.75 9.12 -4.29
C GLY A 76 5.89 8.12 -4.19
N ILE A 77 6.74 8.38 -3.22
CA ILE A 77 7.81 7.48 -2.79
C ILE A 77 7.49 7.00 -1.38
N ILE A 78 7.64 5.69 -1.15
CA ILE A 78 7.61 5.08 0.17
C ILE A 78 9.00 4.49 0.44
N GLU A 79 9.58 4.81 1.58
CA GLU A 79 10.91 4.36 1.98
C GLU A 79 10.79 3.16 2.93
N TYR A 80 11.19 2.00 2.45
CA TYR A 80 11.42 0.82 3.28
C TYR A 80 12.88 0.77 3.72
N LYS A 81 13.15 -0.02 4.76
CA LYS A 81 14.51 -0.18 5.30
C LYS A 81 15.55 -0.57 4.24
N ASP A 82 15.15 -1.34 3.24
CA ASP A 82 16.02 -1.96 2.24
C ASP A 82 15.87 -1.36 0.84
N ARG A 83 14.88 -0.50 0.60
CA ARG A 83 14.58 0.05 -0.73
C ARG A 83 13.60 1.21 -0.67
N GLN A 84 13.55 1.97 -1.76
CA GLN A 84 12.43 2.87 -2.04
C GLN A 84 11.45 2.18 -3.00
N SER A 85 10.16 2.51 -2.89
CA SER A 85 9.14 2.12 -3.84
C SER A 85 8.42 3.32 -4.43
N HIS A 86 8.06 3.22 -5.70
CA HIS A 86 7.19 4.17 -6.37
C HIS A 86 5.74 3.73 -6.16
N ALA A 87 4.96 4.58 -5.52
CA ALA A 87 3.54 4.36 -5.24
C ALA A 87 2.67 5.19 -6.18
N LEU A 88 1.56 4.62 -6.62
CA LEU A 88 0.51 5.30 -7.38
C LEU A 88 -0.85 4.85 -6.85
N TYR A 89 -1.67 5.82 -6.43
CA TYR A 89 -3.06 5.64 -6.09
C TYR A 89 -3.90 6.25 -7.21
N ALA A 90 -4.78 5.45 -7.81
CA ALA A 90 -5.73 5.88 -8.81
C ALA A 90 -7.15 5.77 -8.23
N LEU A 91 -7.81 6.91 -8.08
CA LEU A 91 -9.16 6.99 -7.54
C LEU A 91 -10.19 6.81 -8.65
N HIS A 92 -11.11 5.88 -8.45
CA HIS A 92 -12.24 5.63 -9.33
C HIS A 92 -13.55 5.92 -8.59
N ARG A 93 -14.43 6.66 -9.25
CA ARG A 93 -15.77 7.01 -8.77
C ARG A 93 -16.77 6.20 -9.59
N GLY A 94 -17.54 5.35 -8.94
CA GLY A 94 -18.61 4.57 -9.57
C GLY A 94 -19.95 4.83 -8.91
N GLU A 95 -21.02 4.34 -9.53
CA GLU A 95 -22.38 4.44 -9.01
C GLU A 95 -22.52 3.83 -7.61
N TYR A 96 -21.74 2.78 -7.32
CA TYR A 96 -21.74 2.06 -6.05
C TYR A 96 -20.72 2.57 -5.03
N GLY A 97 -20.07 3.71 -5.29
CA GLY A 97 -19.11 4.32 -4.37
C GLY A 97 -17.70 4.45 -4.94
N CYS A 98 -16.72 4.53 -4.05
CA CYS A 98 -15.34 4.85 -4.38
C CYS A 98 -14.44 3.62 -4.31
N SER A 99 -13.60 3.43 -5.31
CA SER A 99 -12.52 2.44 -5.28
C SER A 99 -11.17 3.08 -5.57
N VAL A 100 -10.11 2.51 -5.01
CA VAL A 100 -8.74 2.96 -5.19
C VAL A 100 -7.91 1.79 -5.72
N ALA A 101 -7.37 1.95 -6.92
CA ALA A 101 -6.36 1.06 -7.44
C ALA A 101 -4.99 1.56 -6.97
N PHE A 102 -4.28 0.74 -6.21
CA PHE A 102 -2.93 1.01 -5.76
C PHE A 102 -1.94 0.19 -6.58
N LYS A 103 -0.92 0.86 -7.09
CA LYS A 103 0.23 0.24 -7.75
C LYS A 103 1.50 0.66 -7.02
N GLU A 104 2.36 -0.32 -6.76
CA GLU A 104 3.66 -0.11 -6.16
C GLU A 104 4.74 -0.78 -7.01
N SER A 105 5.81 -0.06 -7.33
CA SER A 105 6.94 -0.59 -8.10
C SER A 105 8.26 -0.39 -7.36
N PHE A 106 9.13 -1.40 -7.36
CA PHE A 106 10.46 -1.35 -6.77
C PHE A 106 11.37 -2.42 -7.37
N THR A 107 12.68 -2.30 -7.16
CA THR A 107 13.67 -3.22 -7.75
C THR A 107 14.39 -4.04 -6.68
N PHE A 108 14.74 -5.28 -7.02
CA PHE A 108 15.74 -6.07 -6.31
C PHE A 108 16.99 -6.23 -7.16
N LYS A 109 18.16 -6.22 -6.53
CA LYS A 109 19.45 -6.58 -7.15
C LYS A 109 19.64 -8.10 -7.17
N SER A 110 18.70 -8.80 -7.79
CA SER A 110 18.68 -10.25 -8.00
C SER A 110 17.76 -10.57 -9.18
N PRO A 111 18.00 -11.68 -9.91
CA PRO A 111 17.09 -12.17 -10.95
C PRO A 111 15.68 -12.46 -10.40
N CYS A 112 14.65 -12.29 -11.23
CA CYS A 112 13.26 -12.48 -10.82
C CYS A 112 12.92 -13.91 -10.41
N ILE A 113 13.60 -14.92 -10.94
CA ILE A 113 13.39 -16.31 -10.51
C ILE A 113 13.70 -16.50 -9.02
N ARG A 114 14.80 -15.91 -8.55
CA ARG A 114 15.16 -15.94 -7.12
C ARG A 114 14.15 -15.16 -6.29
N ILE A 115 13.74 -13.97 -6.75
CA ILE A 115 12.74 -13.15 -6.04
C ILE A 115 11.39 -13.87 -5.96
N ARG A 116 11.00 -14.60 -7.01
CA ARG A 116 9.79 -15.43 -7.00
C ARG A 116 9.87 -16.47 -5.89
N GLU A 117 10.99 -17.19 -5.78
CA GLU A 117 11.18 -18.25 -4.78
C GLU A 117 11.30 -17.70 -3.35
N GLU A 118 11.99 -16.59 -3.16
CA GLU A 118 12.26 -16.06 -1.80
C GLU A 118 11.11 -15.20 -1.26
N VAL A 119 10.47 -14.38 -2.11
CA VAL A 119 9.49 -13.37 -1.69
C VAL A 119 8.06 -13.76 -2.06
N PHE A 120 7.88 -14.48 -3.15
CA PHE A 120 6.57 -14.81 -3.72
C PHE A 120 6.28 -16.31 -3.79
N SER A 121 6.95 -17.13 -2.97
CA SER A 121 6.79 -18.60 -2.94
C SER A 121 5.35 -19.07 -2.74
N HIS A 122 4.53 -18.28 -2.04
CA HIS A 122 3.12 -18.57 -1.78
C HIS A 122 2.15 -17.95 -2.78
N TRP A 123 2.65 -17.26 -3.81
CA TRP A 123 1.82 -16.70 -4.87
C TRP A 123 1.75 -17.69 -6.03
N GLN A 124 0.57 -17.79 -6.64
CA GLN A 124 0.33 -18.64 -7.79
C GLN A 124 0.85 -17.95 -9.05
N LEU A 125 1.55 -18.68 -9.91
CA LEU A 125 1.90 -18.22 -11.25
C LEU A 125 0.65 -18.31 -12.13
N GLU A 126 0.17 -17.17 -12.62
CA GLU A 126 -0.98 -17.11 -13.54
C GLU A 126 -0.54 -17.26 -15.00
N GLY A 127 0.67 -16.78 -15.32
CA GLY A 127 1.19 -16.82 -16.67
C GLY A 127 2.34 -15.85 -16.87
N LYS A 128 2.58 -15.49 -18.13
CA LYS A 128 3.59 -14.54 -18.55
C LYS A 128 2.99 -13.50 -19.50
N LEU A 129 3.46 -12.26 -19.45
CA LEU A 129 3.13 -11.24 -20.46
C LEU A 129 4.07 -11.31 -21.67
N ASN A 130 5.32 -11.72 -21.43
CA ASN A 130 6.38 -12.00 -22.40
C ASN A 130 7.42 -12.91 -21.73
N GLU A 131 8.57 -13.15 -22.35
CA GLU A 131 9.56 -14.06 -21.75
C GLU A 131 10.20 -13.51 -20.47
N GLU A 132 10.26 -12.18 -20.34
CA GLU A 132 10.91 -11.50 -19.22
C GLU A 132 9.95 -11.17 -18.06
N THR A 133 8.63 -11.24 -18.25
CA THR A 133 7.63 -10.78 -17.28
C THR A 133 6.68 -11.88 -16.83
N LEU A 134 6.81 -12.27 -15.58
CA LEU A 134 5.91 -13.21 -14.90
C LEU A 134 4.73 -12.47 -14.26
N VAL A 135 3.55 -13.10 -14.28
CA VAL A 135 2.34 -12.61 -13.60
C VAL A 135 1.99 -13.55 -12.46
N LEU A 136 1.91 -13.02 -11.25
CA LEU A 136 1.62 -13.77 -10.03
C LEU A 136 0.33 -13.28 -9.37
N LYS A 137 -0.45 -14.20 -8.81
CA LYS A 137 -1.65 -13.92 -8.02
C LYS A 137 -1.45 -14.32 -6.57
N ASN A 138 -1.88 -13.47 -5.64
CA ASN A 138 -1.83 -13.85 -4.24
C ASN A 138 -2.96 -14.83 -3.93
N THR A 139 -2.59 -16.03 -3.46
CA THR A 139 -3.52 -17.11 -3.12
C THR A 139 -4.45 -16.77 -1.97
N ARG A 140 -4.01 -15.92 -1.03
CA ARG A 140 -4.79 -15.51 0.15
C ARG A 140 -5.66 -14.28 -0.10
N ASN A 141 -5.28 -13.43 -1.05
CA ASN A 141 -5.99 -12.20 -1.37
C ASN A 141 -6.05 -12.02 -2.89
N PRO A 142 -7.15 -12.44 -3.55
CA PRO A 142 -7.27 -12.36 -5.00
C PRO A 142 -7.36 -10.92 -5.53
N ASN A 143 -7.41 -9.89 -4.69
CA ASN A 143 -7.31 -8.51 -5.15
C ASN A 143 -5.85 -8.04 -5.33
N ARG A 144 -4.89 -8.96 -5.13
CA ARG A 144 -3.46 -8.68 -5.28
C ARG A 144 -2.86 -9.45 -6.44
N THR A 145 -2.20 -8.71 -7.31
CA THR A 145 -1.42 -9.24 -8.43
C THR A 145 -0.02 -8.66 -8.37
N ALA A 146 0.99 -9.42 -8.78
CA ALA A 146 2.35 -8.96 -8.90
C ALA A 146 2.90 -9.28 -10.30
N PHE A 147 3.73 -8.40 -10.81
CA PHE A 147 4.48 -8.56 -12.04
C PHE A 147 5.95 -8.54 -11.68
N LEU A 148 6.69 -9.53 -12.16
CA LEU A 148 8.13 -9.66 -11.97
C LEU A 148 8.77 -9.60 -13.35
N THR A 149 9.48 -8.52 -13.62
CA THR A 149 10.15 -8.28 -14.90
C THR A 149 11.66 -8.27 -14.72
N ASP A 150 12.36 -9.18 -15.38
CA ASP A 150 13.82 -9.17 -15.40
C ASP A 150 14.34 -7.96 -16.19
N ALA A 151 15.41 -7.33 -15.68
CA ALA A 151 16.20 -6.40 -16.48
C ALA A 151 16.85 -7.14 -17.66
N ALA A 152 17.20 -6.40 -18.72
CA ALA A 152 17.76 -7.00 -19.94
C ALA A 152 19.05 -7.82 -19.70
N ASP A 153 19.82 -7.49 -18.67
CA ASP A 153 21.03 -8.19 -18.25
C ASP A 153 20.77 -9.29 -17.20
N GLY A 154 19.51 -9.49 -16.80
CA GLY A 154 19.08 -10.43 -15.76
C GLY A 154 19.57 -10.09 -14.35
N SER A 155 20.18 -8.92 -14.12
CA SER A 155 20.84 -8.62 -12.83
C SER A 155 19.89 -8.00 -11.81
N TYR A 156 18.75 -7.47 -12.26
CA TYR A 156 17.71 -6.88 -11.43
C TYR A 156 16.33 -7.45 -11.75
N CYS A 157 15.49 -7.50 -10.73
CA CYS A 157 14.07 -7.77 -10.88
C CYS A 157 13.27 -6.53 -10.56
N LEU A 158 12.53 -6.00 -11.55
CA LEU A 158 11.50 -5.00 -11.33
C LEU A 158 10.23 -5.70 -10.85
N VAL A 159 9.82 -5.40 -9.63
CA VAL A 159 8.59 -5.89 -9.03
C VAL A 159 7.55 -4.79 -9.09
N THR A 160 6.38 -5.09 -9.65
CA THR A 160 5.21 -4.22 -9.61
C THR A 160 4.05 -4.95 -8.95
N ARG A 161 3.50 -4.40 -7.88
CA ARG A 161 2.36 -4.95 -7.14
C ARG A 161 1.13 -4.10 -7.34
N HIS A 162 0.00 -4.75 -7.62
CA HIS A 162 -1.30 -4.12 -7.74
C HIS A 162 -2.18 -4.57 -6.58
N HIS A 163 -2.92 -3.63 -6.00
CA HIS A 163 -3.95 -3.88 -5.01
C HIS A 163 -5.18 -3.05 -5.31
N HIS A 164 -6.36 -3.67 -5.32
CA HIS A 164 -7.61 -2.96 -5.48
C HIS A 164 -8.34 -2.82 -4.14
N PHE A 165 -8.55 -1.59 -3.69
CA PHE A 165 -9.33 -1.24 -2.51
C PHE A 165 -10.73 -0.79 -2.94
N SER A 166 -11.77 -1.37 -2.35
CA SER A 166 -13.16 -0.92 -2.52
C SER A 166 -13.82 -0.88 -1.14
N ARG A 167 -14.70 0.10 -0.93
CA ARG A 167 -15.55 0.17 0.27
C ARG A 167 -16.82 -0.65 0.09
#